data_AF-A0A6A4V9B8-F1
#
_entry.id   AF-A0A6A4V9B8-F1
#
_cell.length_a   1.000
_cell.length_b   1.000
_cell.length_c   1.000
_cell.angle_alpha   90.00
_cell.angle_beta   90.00
_cell.angle_gamma   90.00
#
_symmetry.space_group_name_H-M   'P 1'
#
loop_
_entity.id
_entity.type
_entity.pdbx_description
1 polymer ?
#
loop_
_entity_poly.entity_id
_entity_poly.type
_entity_poly.pdbx_seq_one_letter_code
_entity_poly.pdbx_strand_id
1 'polypeptide(L)'
;MLAARVCDCESADRSSLLAPCLLYRCTWTEFARIQHQLTSIEISMDGSLLVQALLKFSKPTKLISSLLSLRADQLSAIIQSPAGSHVIDVLMTSSHMGDKGKSRLLESLKDQLVPLACSKHGSRALDALWASGSPAHRSFIAETLAPHQEQLRQDFFGRFAVRNFALPLFSKKRADWTAYVKREANKRKMFADLLPSSTG
;
A
#
# COMPACT_ATOMS: atom_id res chain seq x y z
N MET A 1 -12.96 -17.08 10.58
CA MET A 1 -13.37 -18.46 10.20
C MET A 1 -14.43 -18.44 9.11
N LEU A 2 -15.52 -17.67 9.24
CA LEU A 2 -16.59 -17.63 8.23
C LEU A 2 -16.13 -17.20 6.82
N ALA A 3 -15.36 -16.12 6.69
CA ALA A 3 -14.86 -15.64 5.39
C ALA A 3 -13.94 -16.65 4.68
N ALA A 4 -13.09 -17.36 5.43
CA ALA A 4 -12.23 -18.40 4.87
C ALA A 4 -13.04 -19.60 4.36
N ARG A 5 -14.16 -19.93 5.03
CA ARG A 5 -15.08 -20.99 4.60
C ARG A 5 -15.81 -20.63 3.30
N VAL A 6 -16.24 -19.38 3.16
CA VAL A 6 -16.90 -18.89 1.93
C VAL A 6 -15.96 -18.97 0.72
N CYS A 7 -14.67 -18.70 0.91
CA CYS A 7 -13.67 -18.77 -0.17
C CYS A 7 -13.02 -20.16 -0.35
N ASP A 8 -13.39 -21.15 0.48
CA ASP A 8 -12.73 -22.48 0.56
C ASP A 8 -11.20 -22.38 0.82
N CYS A 9 -10.80 -21.42 1.66
CA CYS A 9 -9.42 -21.11 2.07
C CYS A 9 -9.08 -21.61 3.50
N GLU A 10 -9.72 -22.69 3.97
CA GLU A 10 -9.56 -23.16 5.37
C GLU A 10 -8.24 -23.89 5.64
N SER A 11 -7.63 -24.52 4.63
CA SER A 11 -6.34 -25.19 4.79
C SER A 11 -5.19 -24.20 4.95
N ALA A 12 -4.14 -24.60 5.68
CA ALA A 12 -2.96 -23.76 5.94
C ALA A 12 -2.35 -23.22 4.64
N ASP A 13 -2.28 -24.06 3.61
CA ASP A 13 -1.72 -23.74 2.29
C ASP A 13 -2.53 -22.68 1.53
N ARG A 14 -3.84 -22.57 1.80
CA ARG A 14 -4.75 -21.64 1.10
C ARG A 14 -4.95 -20.32 1.85
N SER A 15 -4.40 -20.20 3.06
CA SER A 15 -4.54 -18.98 3.88
C SER A 15 -3.88 -17.75 3.24
N SER A 16 -2.88 -17.94 2.37
CA SER A 16 -2.24 -16.91 1.54
C SER A 16 -3.16 -16.34 0.46
N LEU A 17 -4.25 -17.03 0.10
CA LEU A 17 -5.18 -16.63 -0.94
C LEU A 17 -6.44 -15.95 -0.39
N LEU A 18 -6.57 -15.81 0.94
CA LEU A 18 -7.77 -15.24 1.55
C LEU A 18 -8.07 -13.81 1.06
N ALA A 19 -7.09 -12.91 1.10
CA ALA A 19 -7.27 -11.52 0.68
C ALA A 19 -7.67 -11.40 -0.80
N PRO A 20 -6.95 -11.99 -1.77
CA PRO A 20 -7.38 -11.88 -3.15
C PRO A 20 -8.73 -12.55 -3.41
N CYS A 21 -9.04 -13.70 -2.80
CA CYS A 21 -10.35 -14.34 -2.96
C CYS A 21 -11.49 -13.41 -2.50
N LEU A 22 -11.30 -12.68 -1.40
CA LEU A 22 -12.29 -11.69 -0.92
C LEU A 22 -12.38 -10.47 -1.85
N LEU A 23 -11.25 -9.94 -2.32
CA LEU A 23 -11.21 -8.77 -3.21
C LEU A 23 -11.91 -9.05 -4.55
N TYR A 24 -11.65 -10.22 -5.13
CA TYR A 24 -12.22 -10.64 -6.42
C TYR A 24 -13.53 -11.43 -6.26
N ARG A 25 -14.03 -11.61 -5.03
CA ARG A 25 -15.23 -12.40 -4.69
C ARG A 25 -15.28 -13.77 -5.38
N CYS A 26 -14.16 -14.46 -5.33
CA CYS A 26 -14.00 -15.78 -5.93
C CYS A 26 -13.58 -16.82 -4.88
N THR A 27 -13.79 -18.07 -5.21
CA THR A 27 -13.21 -19.21 -4.51
C THR A 27 -11.74 -19.39 -4.89
N TRP A 28 -10.98 -20.16 -4.12
CA TRP A 28 -9.59 -20.41 -4.47
C TRP A 28 -9.43 -21.12 -5.83
N THR A 29 -10.38 -21.98 -6.23
CA THR A 29 -10.32 -22.70 -7.51
C THR A 29 -10.49 -21.76 -8.70
N GLU A 30 -11.39 -20.79 -8.56
CA GLU A 30 -11.60 -19.71 -9.53
C GLU A 30 -10.38 -18.78 -9.56
N PHE A 31 -9.86 -18.41 -8.38
CA PHE A 31 -8.66 -17.60 -8.27
C PHE A 31 -7.48 -18.22 -9.04
N ALA A 32 -7.26 -19.53 -8.89
CA ALA A 32 -6.19 -20.25 -9.58
C ALA A 32 -6.31 -20.16 -11.12
N ARG A 33 -7.52 -20.03 -11.66
CA ARG A 33 -7.76 -19.86 -13.10
C ARG A 33 -7.52 -18.43 -13.58
N ILE A 34 -7.87 -17.44 -12.76
CA ILE A 34 -7.80 -16.02 -13.13
C ILE A 34 -6.49 -15.33 -12.72
N GLN A 35 -5.64 -15.97 -11.91
CA GLN A 35 -4.46 -15.33 -11.29
C GLN A 35 -3.48 -14.63 -12.26
N HIS A 36 -3.43 -15.09 -13.50
CA HIS A 36 -2.59 -14.52 -14.56
C HIS A 36 -3.21 -13.28 -15.23
N GLN A 37 -4.52 -13.07 -15.08
CA GLN A 37 -5.31 -12.01 -15.69
C GLN A 37 -5.83 -10.98 -14.67
N LEU A 38 -5.48 -11.14 -13.40
CA LEU A 38 -5.97 -10.28 -12.31
C LEU A 38 -5.66 -8.80 -12.49
N THR A 39 -4.58 -8.45 -13.22
CA THR A 39 -4.26 -7.05 -13.55
C THR A 39 -5.28 -6.39 -14.47
N SER A 40 -6.11 -7.17 -15.17
CA SER A 40 -7.20 -6.70 -16.04
C SER A 40 -8.60 -6.92 -15.44
N ILE A 41 -8.71 -7.42 -14.21
CA ILE A 41 -9.99 -7.68 -13.56
C ILE A 41 -10.23 -6.59 -12.51
N GLU A 42 -11.42 -5.98 -12.56
CA GLU A 42 -11.80 -5.00 -11.55
C GLU A 42 -12.10 -5.66 -10.20
N ILE A 43 -11.70 -4.97 -9.13
CA ILE A 43 -11.93 -5.41 -7.76
C ILE A 43 -13.36 -5.07 -7.36
N SER A 44 -14.02 -6.02 -6.70
CA SER A 44 -15.36 -5.80 -6.17
C SER A 44 -15.33 -4.75 -5.06
N MET A 45 -16.20 -3.74 -5.14
CA MET A 45 -16.34 -2.75 -4.07
C MET A 45 -16.73 -3.40 -2.73
N ASP A 46 -17.68 -4.33 -2.74
CA ASP A 46 -18.09 -5.08 -1.55
C ASP A 46 -16.93 -5.91 -1.00
N GLY A 47 -16.15 -6.53 -1.90
CA GLY A 47 -14.95 -7.28 -1.54
C GLY A 47 -13.92 -6.40 -0.84
N SER A 48 -13.69 -5.19 -1.35
CA SER A 48 -12.83 -4.19 -0.71
C SER A 48 -13.36 -3.75 0.66
N LEU A 49 -14.65 -3.42 0.79
CA LEU A 49 -15.24 -3.04 2.08
C LEU A 49 -15.10 -4.15 3.12
N LEU A 50 -15.31 -5.40 2.71
CA LEU A 50 -15.14 -6.55 3.57
C LEU A 50 -13.69 -6.70 4.05
N VAL A 51 -12.72 -6.59 3.14
CA VAL A 51 -11.29 -6.63 3.51
C VAL A 51 -10.93 -5.48 4.44
N GLN A 52 -11.38 -4.26 4.15
CA GLN A 52 -11.18 -3.10 5.02
C GLN A 52 -11.76 -3.32 6.42
N ALA A 53 -12.98 -3.84 6.52
CA ALA A 53 -13.60 -4.16 7.80
C ALA A 53 -12.78 -5.23 8.56
N LEU A 54 -12.36 -6.29 7.87
CA LEU A 54 -11.56 -7.37 8.46
C LEU A 54 -10.19 -6.90 8.95
N LEU A 55 -9.56 -5.93 8.28
CA LEU A 55 -8.29 -5.33 8.71
C LEU A 55 -8.38 -4.54 10.03
N LYS A 56 -9.60 -4.14 10.44
CA LYS A 56 -9.86 -3.44 11.71
C LYS A 56 -10.12 -4.38 12.89
N PHE A 57 -10.24 -5.68 12.67
CA PHE A 57 -10.40 -6.65 13.76
C PHE A 57 -9.10 -6.82 14.56
N SER A 58 -9.20 -7.43 15.74
CA SER A 58 -8.09 -7.60 16.69
C SER A 58 -6.96 -8.54 16.23
N LYS A 59 -7.17 -9.36 15.18
CA LYS A 59 -6.16 -10.33 14.69
C LYS A 59 -6.19 -10.47 13.15
N PRO A 60 -5.86 -9.43 12.38
CA PRO A 60 -5.92 -9.46 10.92
C PRO A 60 -4.67 -10.08 10.27
N THR A 61 -3.73 -10.63 11.05
CA THR A 61 -2.40 -11.07 10.59
C THR A 61 -2.44 -12.03 9.40
N LYS A 62 -3.40 -12.96 9.35
CA LYS A 62 -3.55 -13.87 8.19
C LYS A 62 -3.93 -13.12 6.92
N LEU A 63 -4.82 -12.13 7.03
CA LEU A 63 -5.26 -11.30 5.92
C LEU A 63 -4.12 -10.40 5.42
N ILE A 64 -3.36 -9.80 6.34
CA ILE A 64 -2.17 -9.01 6.00
C ILE A 64 -1.12 -9.89 5.30
N SER A 65 -0.80 -11.06 5.85
CA SER A 65 0.15 -11.99 5.23
C SER A 65 -0.31 -12.45 3.84
N SER A 66 -1.62 -12.64 3.65
CA SER A 66 -2.22 -12.95 2.36
C SER A 66 -2.02 -11.82 1.34
N LEU A 67 -2.30 -10.56 1.70
CA LEU A 67 -2.01 -9.39 0.85
C LEU A 67 -0.52 -9.32 0.48
N LEU A 68 0.38 -9.53 1.45
CA LEU A 68 1.84 -9.49 1.25
C LEU A 68 2.42 -10.74 0.56
N SER A 69 1.59 -11.73 0.22
CA SER A 69 1.98 -12.90 -0.57
C SER A 69 1.64 -12.77 -2.05
N LEU A 70 0.91 -11.71 -2.43
CA LEU A 70 0.63 -11.41 -3.83
C LEU A 70 1.90 -11.02 -4.59
N ARG A 71 1.92 -11.36 -5.88
CA ARG A 71 2.96 -10.91 -6.80
C ARG A 71 2.93 -9.38 -6.93
N ALA A 72 4.08 -8.78 -7.24
CA ALA A 72 4.26 -7.33 -7.31
C ALA A 72 3.27 -6.65 -8.26
N ASP A 73 3.06 -7.22 -9.45
CA ASP A 73 2.12 -6.75 -10.47
C ASP A 73 0.66 -6.78 -9.95
N GLN A 74 0.29 -7.85 -9.24
CA GLN A 74 -1.04 -8.03 -8.70
C GLN A 74 -1.34 -7.10 -7.55
N LEU A 75 -0.37 -6.97 -6.64
CA LEU A 75 -0.49 -6.02 -5.55
C LEU A 75 -0.58 -4.59 -6.11
N SER A 76 0.29 -4.22 -7.05
CA SER A 76 0.24 -2.92 -7.73
C SER A 76 -1.12 -2.64 -8.38
N ALA A 77 -1.69 -3.60 -9.12
CA ALA A 77 -3.02 -3.45 -9.73
C ALA A 77 -4.12 -3.20 -8.68
N ILE A 78 -4.08 -3.92 -7.56
CA ILE A 78 -5.01 -3.69 -6.45
C ILE A 78 -4.89 -2.26 -5.92
N ILE A 79 -3.67 -1.81 -5.64
CA ILE A 79 -3.41 -0.48 -5.07
C ILE A 79 -3.84 0.65 -6.01
N GLN A 80 -3.70 0.44 -7.32
CA GLN A 80 -4.06 1.42 -8.35
C GLN A 80 -5.56 1.45 -8.68
N SER A 81 -6.35 0.51 -8.15
CA SER A 81 -7.80 0.49 -8.34
C SER A 81 -8.51 1.45 -7.35
N PRO A 82 -9.69 2.00 -7.73
CA PRO A 82 -10.48 2.83 -6.81
C PRO A 82 -10.80 2.11 -5.51
N ALA A 83 -11.33 0.88 -5.60
CA ALA A 83 -11.72 0.09 -4.43
C ALA A 83 -10.51 -0.38 -3.62
N GLY A 84 -9.44 -0.85 -4.27
CA GLY A 84 -8.27 -1.41 -3.59
C GLY A 84 -7.36 -0.36 -2.94
N SER A 85 -7.36 0.88 -3.41
CA SER A 85 -6.59 1.97 -2.77
C SER A 85 -7.00 2.20 -1.31
N HIS A 86 -8.29 2.12 -1.01
CA HIS A 86 -8.81 2.21 0.36
C HIS A 86 -8.37 1.05 1.26
N VAL A 87 -8.09 -0.14 0.69
CA VAL A 87 -7.52 -1.26 1.46
C VAL A 87 -6.13 -0.89 1.98
N ILE A 88 -5.31 -0.20 1.17
CA ILE A 88 -3.98 0.25 1.59
C ILE A 88 -4.06 1.34 2.64
N ASP A 89 -5.00 2.28 2.53
CA ASP A 89 -5.20 3.32 3.55
C ASP A 89 -5.50 2.69 4.92
N VAL A 90 -6.40 1.70 4.96
CA VAL A 90 -6.71 0.97 6.20
C VAL A 90 -5.53 0.11 6.66
N LEU A 91 -4.79 -0.52 5.74
CA LEU A 91 -3.62 -1.31 6.08
C LEU A 91 -2.51 -0.46 6.71
N MET A 92 -2.27 0.75 6.20
CA MET A 92 -1.23 1.66 6.69
C MET A 92 -1.55 2.31 8.04
N THR A 93 -2.84 2.36 8.40
CA THR A 93 -3.32 2.84 9.70
C THR A 93 -3.52 1.72 10.72
N SER A 94 -3.45 0.45 10.30
CA SER A 94 -3.60 -0.70 11.20
C SER A 94 -2.43 -0.83 12.17
N SER A 95 -2.72 -0.97 13.46
CA SER A 95 -1.73 -1.25 14.51
C SER A 95 -1.01 -2.60 14.33
N HIS A 96 -1.57 -3.49 13.50
CA HIS A 96 -1.00 -4.81 13.19
C HIS A 96 0.02 -4.76 12.03
N MET A 97 0.10 -3.63 11.31
CA MET A 97 1.05 -3.41 10.24
C MET A 97 2.29 -2.67 10.77
N GLY A 98 3.12 -3.42 11.51
CA GLY A 98 4.39 -2.91 12.03
C GLY A 98 5.44 -2.66 10.94
N ASP A 99 6.59 -2.10 11.33
CA ASP A 99 7.65 -1.71 10.39
C ASP A 99 8.12 -2.86 9.50
N LYS A 100 8.28 -4.07 10.05
CA LYS A 100 8.65 -5.26 9.27
C LYS A 100 7.64 -5.58 8.14
N GLY A 101 6.35 -5.41 8.41
CA GLY A 101 5.30 -5.61 7.40
C GLY A 101 5.38 -4.56 6.29
N LYS A 102 5.61 -3.29 6.67
CA LYS A 102 5.79 -2.19 5.73
C LYS A 102 7.06 -2.34 4.88
N SER A 103 8.16 -2.82 5.46
CA SER A 103 9.39 -3.13 4.71
C SER A 103 9.11 -4.19 3.66
N ARG A 104 8.47 -5.32 4.04
CA ARG A 104 8.10 -6.39 3.10
C ARG A 104 7.18 -5.89 1.98
N LEU A 105 6.22 -5.01 2.31
CA LEU A 105 5.34 -4.40 1.32
C LEU A 105 6.12 -3.55 0.31
N LEU A 106 7.01 -2.69 0.79
CA LEU A 106 7.84 -1.83 -0.08
C LEU A 106 8.79 -2.64 -0.94
N GLU A 107 9.43 -3.67 -0.38
CA GLU A 107 10.28 -4.60 -1.13
C GLU A 107 9.49 -5.28 -2.26
N SER A 108 8.27 -5.73 -1.96
CA SER A 108 7.39 -6.38 -2.94
C SER A 108 6.89 -5.41 -4.02
N LEU A 109 6.89 -4.09 -3.76
CA LEU A 109 6.45 -3.05 -4.68
C LEU A 109 7.59 -2.27 -5.32
N LYS A 110 8.85 -2.67 -5.11
CA LYS A 110 10.04 -1.91 -5.55
C LYS A 110 9.94 -1.47 -7.01
N ASP A 111 9.69 -2.42 -7.91
CA ASP A 111 9.62 -2.18 -9.35
C ASP A 111 8.29 -1.53 -9.79
N GLN A 112 7.37 -1.32 -8.85
CA GLN A 112 6.04 -0.76 -9.06
C GLN A 112 5.88 0.65 -8.49
N LEU A 113 6.87 1.17 -7.74
CA LEU A 113 6.77 2.50 -7.11
C LEU A 113 6.61 3.64 -8.11
N VAL A 114 7.27 3.57 -9.27
CA VAL A 114 7.11 4.59 -10.34
C VAL A 114 5.72 4.53 -10.98
N PRO A 115 5.22 3.37 -11.47
CA PRO A 115 3.83 3.24 -11.92
C PRO A 115 2.81 3.72 -10.87
N LEU A 116 3.01 3.38 -9.60
CA LEU A 116 2.16 3.82 -8.50
C LEU A 116 2.16 5.34 -8.38
N ALA A 117 3.34 5.98 -8.40
CA ALA A 117 3.45 7.43 -8.32
C ALA A 117 2.75 8.16 -9.49
N CYS A 118 2.70 7.55 -10.68
CA CYS A 118 2.02 8.09 -11.86
C CYS A 118 0.52 7.76 -11.95
N SER A 119 -0.04 7.10 -10.93
CA SER A 119 -1.44 6.67 -10.91
C SER A 119 -2.30 7.57 -10.04
N LYS A 120 -3.56 7.78 -10.43
CA LYS A 120 -4.55 8.55 -9.64
C LYS A 120 -4.68 8.01 -8.22
N HIS A 121 -4.86 6.70 -8.10
CA HIS A 121 -5.07 6.01 -6.82
C HIS A 121 -3.74 5.56 -6.21
N GLY A 122 -2.80 5.09 -7.05
CA GLY A 122 -1.47 4.68 -6.61
C GLY A 122 -0.69 5.81 -5.93
N SER A 123 -0.78 7.05 -6.44
CA SER A 123 -0.04 8.18 -5.88
C SER A 123 -0.50 8.51 -4.45
N ARG A 124 -1.79 8.32 -4.15
CA ARG A 124 -2.35 8.51 -2.81
C ARG A 124 -1.93 7.38 -1.86
N ALA A 125 -1.98 6.14 -2.32
CA ALA A 125 -1.48 5.01 -1.54
C ALA A 125 0.02 5.15 -1.23
N LEU A 126 0.81 5.65 -2.18
CA LEU A 126 2.22 5.94 -1.99
C LEU A 126 2.46 7.09 -0.99
N ASP A 127 1.64 8.14 -1.03
CA ASP A 127 1.66 9.20 -0.01
C ASP A 127 1.35 8.63 1.41
N ALA A 128 0.41 7.68 1.52
CA ALA A 128 0.06 7.02 2.78
C ALA A 128 1.19 6.12 3.31
N LEU A 129 1.83 5.35 2.42
CA LEU A 129 3.04 4.56 2.72
C LEU A 129 4.18 5.46 3.22
N TRP A 130 4.40 6.59 2.55
CA TRP A 130 5.41 7.56 2.94
C TRP A 130 5.12 8.20 4.31
N ALA A 131 3.87 8.58 4.55
CA ALA A 131 3.45 9.24 5.78
C ALA A 131 3.60 8.30 7.00
N SER A 132 3.15 7.05 6.85
CA SER A 132 3.18 6.02 7.91
C SER A 132 4.55 5.32 8.05
N GLY A 133 5.49 5.56 7.14
CA GLY A 133 6.79 4.91 7.09
C GLY A 133 7.83 5.50 8.04
N SER A 134 8.75 4.64 8.48
CA SER A 134 9.97 5.02 9.20
C SER A 134 10.95 5.78 8.30
N PRO A 135 12.01 6.40 8.85
CA PRO A 135 13.05 7.03 8.04
C PRO A 135 13.69 6.10 7.01
N ALA A 136 13.79 4.79 7.32
CA ALA A 136 14.29 3.79 6.40
C ALA A 136 13.32 3.57 5.22
N HIS A 137 12.02 3.45 5.48
CA HIS A 137 11.00 3.33 4.43
C HIS A 137 11.01 4.55 3.48
N ARG A 138 11.11 5.76 4.03
CA ARG A 138 11.18 6.99 3.23
C ARG A 138 12.45 7.04 2.38
N SER A 139 13.58 6.61 2.94
CA SER A 139 14.83 6.50 2.19
C SER A 139 14.71 5.52 1.03
N PHE A 140 14.13 4.34 1.26
CA PHE A 140 13.88 3.33 0.22
C PHE A 140 13.00 3.87 -0.91
N ILE A 141 11.90 4.55 -0.58
CA ILE A 141 11.00 5.16 -1.57
C ILE A 141 11.76 6.22 -2.38
N ALA A 142 12.51 7.11 -1.73
CA ALA A 142 13.24 8.16 -2.41
C ALA A 142 14.37 7.61 -3.30
N GLU A 143 15.12 6.60 -2.83
CA GLU A 143 16.13 5.91 -3.63
C GLU A 143 15.55 5.29 -4.90
N THR A 144 14.35 4.73 -4.82
CA THR A 144 13.68 4.11 -5.96
C THR A 144 13.14 5.15 -6.96
N LEU A 145 12.62 6.28 -6.48
CA LEU A 145 11.96 7.27 -7.33
C LEU A 145 12.92 8.34 -7.90
N ALA A 146 14.00 8.67 -7.19
CA ALA A 146 14.93 9.73 -7.59
C ALA A 146 15.54 9.54 -8.99
N PRO A 147 15.92 8.32 -9.44
CA PRO A 147 16.40 8.10 -10.81
C PRO A 147 15.38 8.45 -11.89
N HIS A 148 14.08 8.35 -11.58
CA HIS A 148 12.98 8.61 -12.51
C HIS A 148 12.37 10.01 -12.35
N GLN A 149 13.09 10.93 -11.70
CA GLN A 149 12.55 12.23 -11.31
C GLN A 149 12.06 13.07 -12.49
N GLU A 150 12.76 13.07 -13.64
CA GLU A 150 12.32 13.82 -14.83
C GLU A 150 11.00 13.29 -15.39
N GLN A 151 10.87 11.97 -15.51
CA GLN A 151 9.62 11.30 -15.90
C GLN A 151 8.49 11.67 -14.93
N LEU A 152 8.73 11.58 -13.63
CA LEU A 152 7.73 11.89 -12.60
C LEU A 152 7.31 13.37 -12.65
N ARG A 153 8.21 14.31 -12.94
CA ARG A 153 7.85 15.74 -13.06
C ARG A 153 6.90 16.02 -14.22
N GLN A 154 7.01 15.27 -15.31
CA GLN A 154 6.17 15.41 -16.49
C GLN A 154 4.80 14.73 -16.31
N ASP A 155 4.71 13.75 -15.41
CA ASP A 155 3.46 13.07 -15.10
C ASP A 155 2.50 13.92 -14.24
N PHE A 156 1.19 13.81 -14.52
CA PHE A 156 0.14 14.56 -13.84
C PHE A 156 0.07 14.29 -12.32
N PHE A 157 0.28 13.03 -11.91
CA PHE A 157 0.28 12.60 -10.52
C PHE A 157 1.70 12.53 -9.94
N GLY A 158 2.66 12.03 -10.72
CA GLY A 158 4.05 11.82 -10.32
C GLY A 158 4.75 13.09 -9.81
N ARG A 159 4.40 14.26 -10.36
CA ARG A 159 4.95 15.56 -9.92
C ARG A 159 4.71 15.83 -8.45
N PHE A 160 3.61 15.31 -7.89
CA PHE A 160 3.32 15.44 -6.47
C PHE A 160 4.28 14.60 -5.63
N ALA A 161 4.66 13.39 -6.08
CA ALA A 161 5.68 12.58 -5.41
C ALA A 161 7.05 13.30 -5.41
N VAL A 162 7.45 13.90 -6.54
CA VAL A 162 8.70 14.68 -6.64
C VAL A 162 8.75 15.79 -5.59
N ARG A 163 7.65 16.54 -5.45
CA ARG A 163 7.54 17.64 -4.48
C ARG A 163 7.41 17.13 -3.04
N ASN A 164 6.45 16.25 -2.78
CA ASN A 164 6.10 15.77 -1.43
C ASN A 164 7.25 15.00 -0.78
N PHE A 165 8.03 14.27 -1.57
CA PHE A 165 9.18 13.49 -1.08
C PHE A 165 10.50 14.25 -1.21
N ALA A 166 10.46 15.49 -1.70
CA ALA A 166 11.63 16.35 -1.90
C ALA A 166 12.76 15.66 -2.67
N LEU A 167 12.43 14.92 -3.73
CA LEU A 167 13.41 14.16 -4.54
C LEU A 167 14.56 15.02 -5.10
N PRO A 168 14.37 16.30 -5.53
CA PRO A 168 15.51 17.11 -5.95
C PRO A 168 16.52 17.36 -4.82
N LEU A 169 16.05 17.49 -3.57
CA LEU A 169 16.92 17.67 -2.41
C LEU A 169 17.61 16.36 -2.05
N PHE A 170 16.90 15.23 -2.15
CA PHE A 170 17.46 13.90 -1.96
C PHE A 170 18.67 13.66 -2.87
N SER A 171 18.53 13.94 -4.16
CA SER A 171 19.59 13.72 -5.15
C SER A 171 20.80 14.65 -4.98
N LYS A 172 20.60 15.88 -4.48
CA LYS A 172 21.66 16.88 -4.36
C LYS A 172 22.38 16.87 -3.02
N LYS A 173 21.63 16.73 -1.91
CA LYS A 173 22.12 16.88 -0.54
C LYS A 173 21.36 15.98 0.42
N ARG A 174 21.82 14.72 0.53
CA ARG A 174 21.13 13.67 1.32
C ARG A 174 21.03 13.99 2.82
N ALA A 175 22.03 14.68 3.39
CA ALA A 175 21.99 15.13 4.79
C ALA A 175 20.87 16.16 5.03
N ASP A 176 20.81 17.19 4.20
CA ASP A 176 19.76 18.24 4.25
C ASP A 176 18.37 17.63 4.05
N TRP A 177 18.25 16.69 3.11
CA TRP A 177 17.00 15.97 2.88
C TRP A 177 16.53 15.20 4.11
N THR A 178 17.45 14.50 4.80
CA THR A 178 17.12 13.74 6.01
C THR A 178 16.60 14.67 7.11
N ALA A 179 17.26 15.81 7.32
CA ALA A 179 16.82 16.83 8.26
C ALA A 179 15.45 17.41 7.88
N TYR A 180 15.24 17.72 6.60
CA TYR A 180 13.98 18.23 6.06
C TYR A 180 12.82 17.25 6.28
N VAL A 181 12.98 15.99 5.87
CA VAL A 181 11.93 14.95 6.01
C VAL A 181 11.60 14.69 7.48
N LYS A 182 12.62 14.68 8.37
CA LYS A 182 12.41 14.56 9.81
C LYS A 182 11.58 15.72 10.36
N ARG A 183 11.90 16.95 9.97
CA ARG A 183 11.16 18.15 10.39
C ARG A 183 9.70 18.10 9.92
N GLU A 184 9.47 17.76 8.65
CA GLU A 184 8.11 17.64 8.10
C GLU A 184 7.28 16.55 8.79
N ALA A 185 7.90 15.42 9.13
CA ALA A 185 7.23 14.36 9.86
C ALA A 185 6.86 14.78 11.30
N ASN A 186 7.76 15.47 11.99
CA ASN A 186 7.48 16.01 13.32
C ASN A 186 6.35 17.04 13.30
N LYS A 187 6.36 17.93 12.31
CA LYS A 187 5.29 18.92 12.09
C LYS A 187 3.94 18.22 11.90
N ARG A 188 3.86 17.20 11.03
CA ARG A 188 2.63 16.42 10.83
C ARG A 188 2.14 15.74 12.10
N LYS A 189 3.05 15.16 12.90
CA LYS A 189 2.71 14.54 14.18
C LYS A 189 2.11 15.56 15.15
N MET A 190 2.73 16.72 15.29
CA MET A 190 2.21 17.82 16.13
C MET A 190 0.81 18.25 15.70
N PHE A 191 0.53 18.35 14.39
CA PHE A 191 -0.82 18.67 13.92
C PHE A 191 -1.84 17.55 14.18
N ALA A 192 -1.44 16.28 14.04
CA ALA A 192 -2.32 15.15 14.33
C ALA A 192 -2.72 15.10 15.81
N ASP A 193 -1.80 15.45 16.71
CA ASP A 193 -2.06 15.52 18.16
C ASP A 193 -3.03 16.67 18.54
N LEU A 194 -3.18 17.69 17.68
CA LEU A 194 -4.08 18.83 17.88
C LEU A 194 -5.50 18.60 17.33
N LEU A 195 -5.68 17.63 16.44
CA LEU A 195 -7.01 17.30 15.92
C LEU A 195 -7.70 16.36 16.92
N PRO A 196 -8.92 16.65 17.40
CA PRO A 196 -9.65 15.70 18.22
C PRO A 196 -9.80 14.41 17.41
N SER A 197 -9.48 13.27 18.03
CA SER A 197 -9.67 11.96 17.44
C SER A 197 -11.16 11.77 17.19
N SER A 198 -11.61 12.10 15.98
CA SER A 198 -12.94 11.76 15.48
C SER A 198 -12.99 10.24 15.37
N THR A 199 -13.29 9.62 16.50
CA THR A 199 -13.67 8.23 16.64
C THR A 199 -15.07 8.12 16.07
N GLY A 200 -15.15 7.59 14.86
CA GLY A 200 -16.38 7.13 14.22
C GLY A 200 -16.26 5.64 13.92
#